data_AF-A0A3D1CHG4-F1
#
_entry.id   AF-A0A3D1CHG4-F1
#
_cell.length_a   1.000
_cell.length_b   1.000
_cell.length_c   1.000
_cell.angle_alpha   90.00
_cell.angle_beta   90.00
_cell.angle_gamma   90.00
#
_symmetry.space_group_name_H-M   'P 1'
#
loop_
_entity.id
_entity.type
_entity.pdbx_description
1 polymer ?
#
loop_
_entity_poly.entity_id
_entity_poly.type
_entity_poly.pdbx_seq_one_letter_code
_entity_poly.pdbx_strand_id
1 'polypeptide(L)'
;MLRWAFFTLDGADDLGYPHQSPEQERIAGRSCMDAVEEKKMPEDFATELVVSSLSLELQDIARLHWRVNLTQTEIVNRRANMTRQKVRARITFIKELVSEKVLM
;
A
#
# COMPACT_ATOMS: atom_id res chain seq x y z
N MET A 1 -4.42 -18.44 10.92
CA MET A 1 -3.11 -17.81 10.65
C MET A 1 -3.37 -16.38 10.18
N LEU A 2 -3.08 -15.40 11.03
CA LEU A 2 -3.31 -13.97 10.82
C LEU A 2 -1.95 -13.28 10.66
N ARG A 3 -1.63 -12.76 9.47
CA ARG A 3 -0.49 -11.84 9.29
C ARG A 3 -0.54 -11.18 7.91
N TRP A 4 -1.09 -9.97 7.85
CA TRP A 4 -0.83 -8.98 6.81
C TRP A 4 -1.09 -7.60 7.45
N ALA A 5 -0.14 -7.14 8.25
CA ALA A 5 -0.16 -5.80 8.80
C ALA A 5 0.49 -4.87 7.78
N PHE A 6 -0.32 -4.01 7.14
CA PHE A 6 0.15 -2.90 6.33
C PHE A 6 -0.30 -1.59 6.97
N PHE A 7 0.62 -0.64 6.95
CA PHE A 7 0.69 0.63 7.69
C PHE A 7 -0.62 1.43 7.75
N THR A 8 -1.04 1.76 8.99
CA THR A 8 -1.72 3.02 9.30
C THR A 8 -0.66 4.03 9.72
N LEU A 9 -0.36 4.99 8.85
CA LEU A 9 0.37 6.20 9.18
C LEU A 9 -0.34 7.36 8.49
N ASP A 10 -1.46 7.78 9.07
CA ASP A 10 -1.90 9.16 8.95
C ASP A 10 -1.58 9.83 10.28
N GLY A 11 -0.78 10.89 10.20
CA GLY A 11 -0.22 11.60 11.33
C GLY A 11 -1.28 12.06 12.31
N ALA A 12 -1.10 11.70 13.57
CA ALA A 12 -1.64 12.51 14.65
C ALA A 12 -0.80 13.80 14.67
N ASP A 13 -1.46 14.95 14.49
CA ASP A 13 -0.86 16.26 14.67
C ASP A 13 -0.25 16.34 16.08
N ASP A 14 1.07 16.49 16.13
CA ASP A 14 1.84 16.57 17.36
C ASP A 14 1.59 17.95 18.01
N LEU A 15 0.65 17.99 18.95
CA LEU A 15 0.38 19.16 19.80
C LEU A 15 1.57 19.36 20.75
N GLY A 16 2.46 20.27 20.32
CA GLY A 16 3.61 20.84 21.00
C GLY A 16 3.83 20.51 22.49
N TYR A 17 4.92 19.80 22.76
CA TYR A 17 5.65 19.88 24.03
C TYR A 17 7.14 20.13 23.76
N PRO A 18 7.73 21.25 24.23
CA PRO A 18 9.13 21.57 23.97
C PRO A 18 9.99 21.03 25.11
N HIS A 19 10.31 19.73 25.09
CA HIS A 19 11.36 19.17 25.94
C HIS A 19 12.22 18.20 25.13
N GLN A 20 13.11 18.75 24.30
CA GLN A 20 14.18 17.95 23.71
C GLN A 20 15.18 17.60 24.80
N SER A 21 15.24 16.31 25.16
CA SER A 21 16.26 15.81 26.09
C SER A 21 17.60 15.62 25.35
N PRO A 22 18.76 15.77 26.01
CA PRO A 22 20.09 15.64 25.37
C PRO A 22 20.34 14.28 24.69
N GLU A 23 19.55 13.25 25.01
CA GLU A 23 19.63 11.95 24.34
C GLU A 23 19.06 11.97 22.90
N GLN A 24 18.21 12.93 22.55
CA GLN A 24 17.67 13.09 21.18
C GLN A 24 18.67 13.72 20.21
N GLU A 25 19.62 14.54 20.68
CA GLU A 25 20.67 15.12 19.81
C GLU A 25 21.61 14.06 19.25
N ARG A 26 21.80 12.93 19.95
CA ARG A 26 22.68 11.85 19.49
C ARG A 26 22.08 11.05 18.32
N ILE A 27 20.78 11.16 18.09
CA ILE A 27 20.07 10.49 16.99
C ILE A 27 19.98 11.38 15.75
N ALA A 28 20.20 12.70 15.90
CA ALA A 28 20.12 13.71 14.83
C ALA A 28 21.21 13.61 13.74
N GLY A 29 22.10 12.60 13.81
CA GLY A 29 23.19 12.38 12.86
C GLY A 29 23.03 11.16 11.95
N ARG A 30 21.99 10.34 12.11
CA ARG A 30 21.63 9.32 11.12
C ARG A 30 20.40 9.78 10.38
N SER A 31 20.61 10.17 9.13
CA SER A 31 19.58 10.23 8.09
C SER A 31 18.62 9.04 8.29
N CYS A 32 17.41 9.29 8.80
CA CYS A 32 16.33 8.30 8.80
C CYS A 32 15.82 8.02 7.38
N MET A 33 16.45 8.63 6.38
CA MET A 33 16.24 8.42 4.95
C MET A 33 17.27 7.50 4.32
N ASP A 34 18.14 6.85 5.12
CA ASP A 34 18.98 5.77 4.61
C ASP A 34 18.10 4.55 4.34
N ALA A 35 17.55 4.54 3.12
CA ALA A 35 17.23 3.36 2.35
C ALA A 35 16.73 2.18 3.18
N VAL A 36 15.46 2.21 3.55
CA VAL A 36 14.70 0.96 3.57
C VAL A 36 14.61 0.51 2.11
N GLU A 37 15.70 -0.05 1.58
CA GLU A 37 15.61 -1.03 0.52
C GLU A 37 14.80 -2.17 1.14
N GLU A 38 13.47 -2.04 1.07
CA GLU A 38 12.57 -3.18 1.18
C GLU A 38 13.15 -4.21 0.23
N LYS A 39 13.66 -5.32 0.78
CA LYS A 39 14.05 -6.49 0.00
C LYS A 39 12.80 -6.91 -0.76
N LYS A 40 12.64 -6.36 -1.98
CA LYS A 40 11.57 -6.75 -2.89
C LYS A 40 11.73 -8.24 -3.11
N MET A 41 10.75 -9.00 -2.65
CA MET A 41 10.76 -10.43 -2.82
C MET A 41 10.53 -10.73 -4.30
N PRO A 42 11.08 -11.82 -4.86
CA PRO A 42 10.82 -12.21 -6.24
C PRO A 42 9.33 -12.22 -6.60
N GLU A 43 8.48 -12.57 -5.64
CA GLU A 43 7.03 -12.58 -5.73
C GLU A 43 6.41 -11.18 -5.89
N ASP A 44 7.04 -10.13 -5.35
CA ASP A 44 6.61 -8.74 -5.51
C ASP A 44 6.84 -8.27 -6.95
N PHE A 45 7.98 -8.66 -7.55
CA PHE A 45 8.27 -8.38 -8.95
C PHE A 45 7.32 -9.13 -9.89
N ALA A 46 7.02 -10.39 -9.61
CA ALA A 46 6.06 -11.16 -10.38
C ALA A 46 4.64 -10.55 -10.28
N THR A 47 4.25 -10.10 -9.09
CA THR A 47 2.98 -9.39 -8.88
C THR A 47 2.93 -8.06 -9.64
N GLU A 48 4.01 -7.28 -9.62
CA GLU A 48 4.13 -6.02 -10.35
C GLU A 48 4.01 -6.24 -11.86
N LEU A 49 4.65 -7.29 -12.40
CA LEU A 49 4.53 -7.68 -13.80
C LEU A 49 3.09 -8.05 -14.18
N VAL A 50 2.43 -8.89 -13.38
CA VAL A 50 1.04 -9.29 -13.62
C VAL A 50 0.11 -8.08 -13.60
N VAL A 51 0.25 -7.20 -12.61
CA VAL A 51 -0.56 -5.98 -12.52
C VAL A 51 -0.30 -5.04 -13.69
N SER A 52 0.95 -4.88 -14.11
CA SER A 52 1.31 -4.00 -15.25
C SER A 52 0.72 -4.45 -16.59
N SER A 53 0.37 -5.73 -16.72
CA SER A 53 -0.29 -6.28 -17.92
C SER A 53 -1.79 -6.01 -17.99
N LEU A 54 -2.40 -5.54 -16.89
CA LEU A 54 -3.84 -5.27 -16.80
C LEU A 54 -4.22 -3.96 -17.49
N SER A 55 -5.52 -3.72 -17.67
CA SER A 55 -6.01 -2.42 -18.14
C SER A 55 -5.74 -1.30 -17.14
N LEU A 56 -5.62 -0.06 -17.62
CA LEU A 56 -5.35 1.13 -16.79
C LEU A 56 -6.37 1.30 -15.64
N GLU A 57 -7.64 0.93 -15.84
CA GLU A 57 -8.66 0.95 -14.79
C GLU A 57 -8.30 -0.01 -13.65
N LEU A 58 -7.89 -1.25 -13.98
CA LEU A 58 -7.56 -2.28 -13.01
C LEU A 58 -6.22 -2.02 -12.32
N GLN A 59 -5.23 -1.52 -13.05
CA GLN A 59 -3.97 -1.06 -12.49
C GLN A 59 -4.19 0.01 -11.43
N ASP A 60 -5.04 0.99 -11.73
CA ASP A 60 -5.33 2.07 -10.79
C ASP A 60 -6.07 1.55 -9.55
N ILE A 61 -7.02 0.62 -9.71
CA ILE A 61 -7.71 -0.01 -8.58
C ILE A 61 -6.72 -0.83 -7.73
N ALA A 62 -5.84 -1.61 -8.35
CA ALA A 62 -4.79 -2.35 -7.65
C ALA A 62 -3.88 -1.41 -6.87
N ARG A 63 -3.45 -0.31 -7.50
CA ARG A 63 -2.63 0.73 -6.85
C ARG A 63 -3.36 1.36 -5.66
N LEU A 64 -4.61 1.77 -5.82
CA LEU A 64 -5.39 2.38 -4.74
C LEU A 64 -5.63 1.40 -3.59
N HIS A 65 -5.86 0.12 -3.89
CA HIS A 65 -6.13 -0.88 -2.87
C HIS A 65 -4.88 -1.39 -2.15
N TRP A 66 -3.77 -1.61 -2.85
CA TRP A 66 -2.56 -2.25 -2.29
C TRP A 66 -1.43 -1.27 -1.97
N ARG A 67 -1.26 -0.20 -2.74
CA ARG A 67 -0.20 0.80 -2.49
C ARG A 67 -0.68 1.90 -1.55
N VAL A 68 -1.93 2.34 -1.71
CA VAL A 68 -2.52 3.42 -0.90
C VAL A 68 -3.36 2.86 0.27
N ASN A 69 -3.56 1.53 0.33
CA ASN A 69 -4.36 0.85 1.37
C ASN A 69 -5.80 1.37 1.53
N LEU A 70 -6.39 1.88 0.46
CA LEU A 70 -7.78 2.34 0.50
C LEU A 70 -8.76 1.17 0.60
N THR A 71 -9.81 1.39 1.38
CA THR A 71 -10.97 0.52 1.46
C THR A 71 -11.80 0.59 0.18
N GLN A 72 -12.63 -0.42 -0.06
CA GLN A 72 -13.53 -0.45 -1.21
C GLN A 72 -14.44 0.79 -1.29
N THR A 73 -14.85 1.31 -0.13
CA THR A 73 -15.72 2.49 -0.04
C THR A 73 -14.96 3.76 -0.45
N GLU A 74 -13.72 3.93 0.00
CA GLU A 74 -12.89 5.08 -0.37
C GLU A 74 -12.51 5.06 -1.85
N ILE A 75 -12.27 3.88 -2.42
CA ILE A 75 -12.01 3.71 -3.86
C ILE A 75 -13.23 4.14 -4.68
N VAL A 76 -14.43 3.75 -4.26
CA VAL A 76 -15.69 4.20 -4.89
C VAL A 76 -15.81 5.73 -4.84
N ASN A 77 -15.52 6.33 -3.68
CA ASN A 77 -15.61 7.79 -3.52
C ASN A 77 -14.61 8.54 -4.44
N ARG A 78 -13.44 7.94 -4.71
CA ARG A 78 -12.45 8.49 -5.67
C ARG A 78 -12.79 8.18 -7.13
N ARG A 79 -13.62 7.17 -7.39
CA ARG A 79 -14.03 6.73 -8.74
C ARG A 79 -15.54 6.91 -8.90
N ALA A 80 -15.95 8.13 -9.21
CA ALA A 80 -17.37 8.52 -9.35
C ALA A 80 -18.21 7.61 -10.28
N ASN A 81 -17.59 6.89 -11.21
CA ASN A 81 -18.26 6.01 -12.18
C ASN A 81 -18.27 4.52 -11.79
N MET A 82 -17.96 4.16 -10.54
CA MET A 82 -17.91 2.76 -10.10
C MET A 82 -18.77 2.51 -8.87
N THR A 83 -19.54 1.41 -8.89
CA THR A 83 -20.26 0.94 -7.71
C THR A 83 -19.34 0.11 -6.81
N ARG A 84 -19.67 0.04 -5.52
CA ARG A 84 -18.95 -0.81 -4.55
C ARG A 84 -18.85 -2.27 -4.98
N GLN A 85 -19.93 -2.81 -5.56
CA GLN A 85 -19.94 -4.17 -6.08
C GLN A 85 -18.96 -4.36 -7.24
N LYS A 86 -18.89 -3.38 -8.15
CA LYS A 86 -17.93 -3.41 -9.27
C LYS A 86 -16.49 -3.36 -8.76
N VAL A 87 -16.19 -2.46 -7.80
CA VAL A 87 -14.85 -2.37 -7.18
C VAL A 87 -14.47 -3.68 -6.48
N ARG A 88 -15.38 -4.27 -5.70
CA ARG A 88 -15.17 -5.58 -5.07
C ARG A 88 -14.86 -6.67 -6.10
N ALA A 89 -15.66 -6.77 -7.17
CA ALA A 89 -15.45 -7.75 -8.22
C ALA A 89 -14.10 -7.58 -8.93
N ARG A 90 -13.69 -6.33 -9.21
CA ARG A 90 -12.37 -6.04 -9.80
C ARG A 90 -11.23 -6.44 -8.86
N ILE A 91 -11.31 -6.12 -7.57
CA ILE A 91 -10.29 -6.49 -6.59
C ILE A 91 -10.18 -8.01 -6.48
N THR A 92 -11.30 -8.73 -6.41
CA THR A 92 -11.31 -10.20 -6.39
C THR A 92 -10.64 -10.77 -7.63
N PHE A 93 -11.02 -10.30 -8.81
CA PHE A 93 -10.42 -10.73 -10.08
C PHE A 93 -8.90 -10.53 -10.11
N ILE A 94 -8.41 -9.36 -9.66
CA ILE A 94 -6.98 -9.08 -9.63
C ILE A 94 -6.27 -10.03 -8.65
N LYS A 95 -6.86 -10.31 -7.48
CA LYS A 95 -6.30 -11.26 -6.50
C LYS A 95 -6.20 -12.67 -7.06
N GLU A 96 -7.26 -13.14 -7.72
CA GLU A 96 -7.28 -14.47 -8.35
C GLU A 96 -6.20 -14.57 -9.44
N LEU A 97 -6.10 -13.57 -10.32
CA LEU A 97 -5.10 -13.55 -11.38
C LEU A 97 -3.67 -13.53 -10.84
N VAL A 98 -3.39 -12.70 -9.83
CA VAL A 98 -2.07 -12.67 -9.19
C VAL A 98 -1.77 -14.01 -8.52
N SER A 99 -2.75 -14.61 -7.82
CA SER A 99 -2.55 -15.91 -7.20
C SER A 99 -2.26 -17.02 -8.21
N GLU A 100 -2.93 -17.01 -9.37
CA GLU A 100 -2.71 -17.97 -10.45
C GLU A 100 -1.31 -17.82 -11.08
N LYS A 101 -0.82 -16.59 -11.20
CA LYS A 101 0.43 -16.30 -11.92
C LYS A 101 1.68 -16.26 -11.05
N VAL A 102 1.54 -16.05 -9.75
CA VAL A 102 2.67 -15.86 -8.81
C VAL A 102 2.84 -17.02 -7.84
N LEU A 103 1.75 -17.68 -7.44
CA LEU A 103 1.78 -18.75 -6.42
C LEU A 103 1.68 -20.18 -7.00
N MET A 104 1.48 -20.32 -8.31
CA MET A 104 1.61 -21.59 -9.03
C MET A 104 3.01 -21.72 -9.64
#